data_AF-A0A4R9W5K7-F1
#
_entry.id   AF-A0A4R9W5K7-F1
#
_cell.length_a   1.000
_cell.length_b   1.000
_cell.length_c   1.000
_cell.angle_alpha   90.00
_cell.angle_beta   90.00
_cell.angle_gamma   90.00
#
_symmetry.space_group_name_H-M   'P 1'
#
loop_
_entity.id
_entity.type
_entity.pdbx_description
1 polymer ?
#
loop_
_entity_poly.entity_id
_entity_poly.type
_entity_poly.pdbx_seq_one_letter_code
_entity_poly.pdbx_strand_id
1 'polypeptide(L)'
;MLTQVGDRVLVKDQADQTQNGIYTASEGQWFRAADARTARTLQKGTTVHVQEGAASADRVYAFETLDPVIGADPITLSFYLSQDTLGDAVNAANAAAASAAAALTSKTAAATSATNAAGSATAAAGSATAASTSAANAAASATNAGNSATAAAGSASTAAGSATSAGTSASAAAGSASAASSSATAASGSATNAATSAANAAASAVAAANAVAALGYTFSTGTADADPGNGTLRLNNASAASATAAYIDNLDSSGATVSGILDTFDDSTNTIKGQLTLRSKASAAIAYVYNVTGSVVDGTGYRKLTLAYVSGAGTLPTSADGIWLIFTRAGDKGADGTGVGDFTGPASSATDNIVTFAGTTGKAGKDSGVAVGSLVAGPASAAADNIATFNGTTGKVVKDSGVAVGSLAPKASPALTGTPTAPTAAAGTNSTQIATTAYVDVTFAPKGSPTFTGTPTAPTATSGTNTAQIATTGFVKAAIDLVLGGVSAAFDTLSEIATAMLQKAADNLGITAGFTSTSVNDGTKASGTYAPSPIGGNLRYLTNGGAFTLAAPTQAGDFSMVVQIINSPTAGAITFTGFVVTPGGNALTTTSGSKFNLYITKLNGAVSGSIEALQ
;
A
#
# COMPACT_ATOMS: atom_id res chain seq x y z
N MET A 1 -13.33 -72.90 -67.95
CA MET A 1 -13.13 -73.51 -69.28
C MET A 1 -13.45 -75.00 -69.15
N LEU A 2 -14.18 -75.59 -70.10
CA LEU A 2 -14.47 -77.04 -70.08
C LEU A 2 -13.16 -77.78 -70.38
N THR A 3 -12.79 -78.75 -69.54
CA THR A 3 -11.63 -79.63 -69.79
C THR A 3 -11.76 -80.26 -71.17
N GLN A 4 -10.77 -80.05 -72.03
CA GLN A 4 -10.75 -80.59 -73.40
C GLN A 4 -9.93 -81.88 -73.47
N VAL A 5 -10.22 -82.70 -74.47
CA VAL A 5 -9.43 -83.92 -74.74
C VAL A 5 -7.97 -83.51 -75.01
N GLY A 6 -7.04 -84.15 -74.31
CA GLY A 6 -5.60 -83.85 -74.38
C GLY A 6 -5.09 -82.95 -73.26
N ASP A 7 -5.97 -82.27 -72.52
CA ASP A 7 -5.56 -81.42 -71.39
C ASP A 7 -4.91 -82.24 -70.29
N ARG A 8 -3.88 -81.66 -69.66
CA ARG A 8 -3.28 -82.21 -68.44
C ARG A 8 -4.08 -81.71 -67.25
N VAL A 9 -4.73 -82.63 -66.57
CA VAL A 9 -5.60 -82.30 -65.43
C VAL A 9 -5.00 -82.88 -64.17
N LEU A 10 -4.81 -82.01 -63.17
CA LEU A 10 -4.52 -82.45 -61.82
C LEU A 10 -5.82 -83.00 -61.21
N VAL A 11 -5.86 -84.32 -61.03
CA VAL A 11 -6.94 -85.00 -60.33
C VAL A 11 -6.51 -85.20 -58.89
N LYS A 12 -7.23 -84.60 -57.95
CA LYS A 12 -6.93 -84.65 -56.52
C LYS A 12 -8.20 -84.94 -55.72
N ASP A 13 -8.04 -85.26 -54.45
CA ASP A 13 -9.11 -85.51 -53.47
C ASP A 13 -10.15 -86.56 -53.94
N GLN A 14 -9.73 -87.57 -54.69
CA GLN A 14 -10.58 -88.71 -55.04
C GLN A 14 -10.85 -89.56 -53.80
N ALA A 15 -12.06 -90.15 -53.75
CA ALA A 15 -12.47 -91.04 -52.65
C ALA A 15 -11.55 -92.26 -52.52
N ASP A 16 -11.10 -92.79 -53.66
CA ASP A 16 -9.96 -93.71 -53.73
C ASP A 16 -8.69 -92.91 -54.05
N GLN A 17 -7.86 -92.72 -53.02
CA GLN A 17 -6.64 -91.90 -53.13
C GLN A 17 -5.59 -92.50 -54.07
N THR A 18 -5.69 -93.78 -54.44
CA THR A 18 -4.81 -94.38 -55.45
C THR A 18 -5.06 -93.79 -56.85
N GLN A 19 -6.19 -93.09 -57.05
CA GLN A 19 -6.61 -92.43 -58.28
C GLN A 19 -6.21 -90.95 -58.35
N ASN A 20 -5.59 -90.39 -57.29
CA ASN A 20 -5.06 -89.04 -57.35
C ASN A 20 -3.80 -88.97 -58.23
N GLY A 21 -3.58 -87.86 -58.90
CA GLY A 21 -2.36 -87.54 -59.65
C GLY A 21 -2.66 -86.79 -60.94
N ILE A 22 -1.76 -86.86 -61.92
CA ILE A 22 -1.90 -86.08 -63.14
C ILE A 22 -2.42 -86.99 -64.26
N TYR A 23 -3.51 -86.58 -64.89
CA TYR A 23 -4.21 -87.32 -65.94
C TYR A 23 -4.21 -86.53 -67.25
N THR A 24 -4.30 -87.24 -68.36
CA THR A 24 -4.63 -86.64 -69.65
C THR A 24 -6.11 -86.86 -69.91
N ALA A 25 -6.85 -85.77 -70.08
CA ALA A 25 -8.29 -85.82 -70.32
C ALA A 25 -8.61 -86.51 -71.66
N SER A 26 -9.69 -87.31 -71.67
CA SER A 26 -10.16 -88.09 -72.83
C SER A 26 -11.69 -88.18 -72.84
N GLU A 27 -12.29 -88.49 -74.01
CA GLU A 27 -13.74 -88.71 -74.15
C GLU A 27 -14.24 -89.98 -73.42
N GLY A 28 -13.32 -90.90 -73.10
CA GLY A 28 -13.60 -92.13 -72.36
C GLY A 28 -12.90 -92.18 -71.00
N GLN A 29 -12.28 -93.32 -70.66
CA GLN A 29 -11.50 -93.43 -69.44
C GLN A 29 -10.25 -92.55 -69.51
N TRP A 30 -10.04 -91.72 -68.49
CA TRP A 30 -8.83 -90.91 -68.39
C TRP A 30 -7.67 -91.76 -67.92
N PHE A 31 -6.54 -91.63 -68.60
CA PHE A 31 -5.31 -92.29 -68.20
C PHE A 31 -4.39 -91.27 -67.55
N ARG A 32 -3.55 -91.72 -66.62
CA ARG A 32 -2.48 -90.89 -66.06
C ARG A 32 -1.68 -90.26 -67.21
N ALA A 33 -1.17 -89.05 -67.06
CA ALA A 33 -0.33 -88.45 -68.11
C ALA A 33 0.96 -89.26 -68.28
N ALA A 34 1.53 -89.30 -69.49
CA ALA A 34 2.64 -90.21 -69.81
C ALA A 34 3.88 -90.04 -68.91
N ASP A 35 4.18 -88.79 -68.56
CA ASP A 35 5.23 -88.33 -67.65
C ASP A 35 4.84 -88.37 -66.15
N ALA A 36 3.64 -88.88 -65.83
CA ALA A 36 3.10 -88.99 -64.49
C ALA A 36 2.51 -90.40 -64.22
N ARG A 37 3.13 -91.43 -64.81
CA ARG A 37 2.74 -92.85 -64.71
C ARG A 37 3.67 -93.69 -63.83
N THR A 38 4.70 -93.10 -63.23
CA THR A 38 5.70 -93.84 -62.46
C THR A 38 5.86 -93.31 -61.04
N ALA A 39 6.32 -94.18 -60.13
CA ALA A 39 6.64 -93.82 -58.75
C ALA A 39 7.64 -92.64 -58.68
N ARG A 40 8.64 -92.64 -59.56
CA ARG A 40 9.69 -91.61 -59.63
C ARG A 40 9.14 -90.23 -59.97
N THR A 41 8.09 -90.17 -60.77
CA THR A 41 7.47 -88.93 -61.24
C THR A 41 6.37 -88.40 -60.34
N LEU A 42 5.86 -89.22 -59.41
CA LEU A 42 4.84 -88.85 -58.41
C LEU A 42 5.39 -88.94 -56.98
N GLN A 43 6.72 -88.79 -56.86
CA GLN A 43 7.46 -88.91 -55.61
C GLN A 43 7.18 -87.74 -54.68
N LYS A 44 7.29 -87.97 -53.36
CA LYS A 44 7.25 -86.92 -52.35
C LYS A 44 8.16 -85.73 -52.71
N GLY A 45 7.62 -84.53 -52.64
CA GLY A 45 8.31 -83.28 -52.96
C GLY A 45 8.21 -82.86 -54.43
N THR A 46 7.68 -83.71 -55.32
CA THR A 46 7.34 -83.30 -56.69
C THR A 46 6.22 -82.26 -56.61
N THR A 47 6.38 -81.11 -57.25
CA THR A 47 5.35 -80.08 -57.28
C THR A 47 4.63 -80.05 -58.62
N VAL A 48 3.36 -79.64 -58.57
CA VAL A 48 2.51 -79.40 -59.73
C VAL A 48 1.92 -78.01 -59.61
N HIS A 49 2.18 -77.19 -60.62
CA HIS A 49 1.61 -75.86 -60.75
C HIS A 49 0.30 -75.98 -61.54
N VAL A 50 -0.80 -75.55 -60.94
CA VAL A 50 -2.11 -75.53 -61.58
C VAL A 50 -2.32 -74.14 -62.15
N GLN A 51 -2.34 -74.03 -63.48
CA GLN A 51 -2.45 -72.75 -64.17
C GLN A 51 -3.89 -72.27 -64.28
N GLU A 52 -4.85 -73.19 -64.38
CA GLU A 52 -6.26 -72.87 -64.60
C GLU A 52 -7.18 -73.84 -63.85
N GLY A 53 -8.40 -73.41 -63.53
CA GLY A 53 -9.43 -74.22 -62.84
C GLY A 53 -10.14 -73.46 -61.71
N ALA A 54 -11.42 -73.75 -61.48
CA ALA A 54 -12.25 -72.94 -60.57
C ALA A 54 -11.83 -72.99 -59.08
N ALA A 55 -11.19 -74.08 -58.64
CA ALA A 55 -10.84 -74.29 -57.22
C ALA A 55 -9.33 -74.22 -56.91
N SER A 56 -8.50 -74.42 -57.93
CA SER A 56 -7.05 -74.63 -57.77
C SER A 56 -6.20 -73.82 -58.74
N ALA A 57 -6.76 -72.91 -59.54
CA ALA A 57 -5.97 -71.98 -60.36
C ALA A 57 -4.95 -71.21 -59.51
N ASP A 58 -3.78 -70.95 -60.10
CA ASP A 58 -2.65 -70.23 -59.52
C ASP A 58 -2.08 -70.83 -58.23
N ARG A 59 -2.36 -72.11 -57.97
CA ARG A 59 -1.86 -72.84 -56.79
C ARG A 59 -0.83 -73.89 -57.17
N VAL A 60 0.11 -74.10 -56.26
CA VAL A 60 1.09 -75.18 -56.33
C VAL A 60 0.69 -76.25 -55.33
N TYR A 61 0.68 -77.51 -55.76
CA TYR A 61 0.50 -78.66 -54.90
C TYR A 61 1.76 -79.52 -54.90
N ALA A 62 2.08 -80.15 -53.78
CA ALA A 62 3.18 -81.10 -53.69
C ALA A 62 2.63 -82.52 -53.48
N PHE A 63 3.24 -83.50 -54.14
CA PHE A 63 3.05 -84.89 -53.81
C PHE A 63 3.71 -85.19 -52.46
N GLU A 64 3.02 -85.93 -51.59
CA GLU A 64 3.47 -86.19 -50.21
C GLU A 64 3.78 -87.67 -49.95
N THR A 65 3.38 -88.57 -50.84
CA THR A 65 3.63 -90.00 -50.70
C THR A 65 5.05 -90.32 -51.15
N LEU A 66 5.84 -90.95 -50.26
CA LEU A 66 7.21 -91.39 -50.56
C LEU A 66 7.20 -92.77 -51.23
N ASP A 67 7.93 -92.92 -52.34
CA ASP A 67 8.07 -94.12 -53.17
C ASP A 67 6.74 -94.83 -53.52
N PRO A 68 5.73 -94.12 -54.05
CA PRO A 68 4.40 -94.69 -54.23
C PRO A 68 4.35 -95.76 -55.33
N VAL A 69 3.77 -96.93 -55.03
CA VAL A 69 3.40 -97.92 -56.03
C VAL A 69 2.13 -97.47 -56.76
N ILE A 70 2.27 -97.10 -58.03
CA ILE A 70 1.19 -96.50 -58.82
C ILE A 70 0.04 -97.49 -59.03
N GLY A 71 -1.16 -97.10 -58.57
CA GLY A 71 -2.38 -97.90 -58.67
C GLY A 71 -2.62 -98.86 -57.48
N ALA A 72 -1.72 -98.89 -56.49
CA ALA A 72 -1.89 -99.65 -55.26
C ALA A 72 -1.80 -98.77 -54.01
N ASP A 73 -0.86 -97.81 -53.99
CA ASP A 73 -0.67 -96.92 -52.84
C ASP A 73 -1.47 -95.62 -52.98
N PRO A 74 -2.01 -95.08 -51.87
CA PRO A 74 -2.63 -93.76 -51.83
C PRO A 74 -1.65 -92.65 -52.26
N ILE A 75 -2.07 -91.81 -53.21
CA ILE A 75 -1.30 -90.64 -53.65
C ILE A 75 -1.89 -89.39 -52.97
N THR A 76 -1.12 -88.83 -52.03
CA THR A 76 -1.54 -87.65 -51.25
C THR A 76 -0.95 -86.38 -51.87
N LEU A 77 -1.78 -85.34 -52.02
CA LEU A 77 -1.35 -84.01 -52.46
C LEU A 77 -1.72 -82.95 -51.42
N SER A 78 -0.77 -82.08 -51.10
CA SER A 78 -0.95 -80.95 -50.19
C SER A 78 -0.74 -79.64 -50.92
N PHE A 79 -1.33 -78.55 -50.42
CA PHE A 79 -1.00 -77.22 -50.94
C PHE A 79 0.43 -76.85 -50.52
N TYR A 80 1.25 -76.45 -51.49
CA TYR A 80 2.65 -76.15 -51.26
C TYR A 80 2.83 -74.64 -51.01
N LEU A 81 3.33 -74.30 -49.83
CA LEU A 81 3.81 -72.96 -49.48
C LEU A 81 5.32 -73.02 -49.29
N SER A 82 6.06 -72.07 -49.88
CA SER A 82 7.51 -71.99 -49.66
C SER A 82 7.81 -71.58 -48.22
N GLN A 83 8.91 -72.09 -47.66
CA GLN A 83 9.33 -71.74 -46.30
C GLN A 83 9.69 -70.25 -46.17
N ASP A 84 10.15 -69.63 -47.25
CA ASP A 84 10.48 -68.20 -47.28
C ASP A 84 9.24 -67.32 -47.01
N THR A 85 8.11 -67.64 -47.64
CA THR A 85 6.86 -66.87 -47.46
C THR A 85 6.33 -66.97 -46.02
N LEU A 86 6.45 -68.15 -45.42
CA LEU A 86 6.05 -68.36 -44.02
C LEU A 86 7.01 -67.66 -43.05
N GLY A 87 8.32 -67.69 -43.33
CA GLY A 87 9.34 -67.00 -42.55
C GLY A 87 9.16 -65.47 -42.56
N ASP A 88 8.89 -64.89 -43.72
CA ASP A 88 8.62 -63.44 -43.86
C ASP A 88 7.38 -63.01 -43.08
N ALA A 89 6.30 -63.81 -43.12
CA ALA A 89 5.08 -63.54 -42.36
C ALA A 89 5.32 -63.59 -40.84
N VAL A 90 6.10 -64.56 -40.35
CA VAL A 90 6.46 -64.69 -38.93
C VAL A 90 7.36 -63.53 -38.48
N ASN A 91 8.33 -63.13 -39.31
CA ASN A 91 9.20 -61.99 -39.04
C ASN A 91 8.41 -60.68 -38.96
N ALA A 92 7.47 -60.46 -39.89
CA ALA A 92 6.58 -59.30 -39.85
C ALA A 92 5.70 -59.28 -38.59
N ALA A 93 5.15 -60.43 -38.20
CA ALA A 93 4.36 -60.56 -36.97
C ALA A 93 5.19 -60.25 -35.71
N ASN A 94 6.42 -60.75 -35.63
CA ASN A 94 7.33 -60.47 -34.52
C ASN A 94 7.73 -58.99 -34.45
N ALA A 95 8.00 -58.36 -35.60
CA ALA A 95 8.30 -56.92 -35.67
C ALA A 95 7.11 -56.06 -35.23
N ALA A 96 5.88 -56.44 -35.60
CA ALA A 96 4.66 -55.79 -35.16
C ALA A 96 4.47 -55.92 -33.63
N ALA A 97 4.70 -57.12 -33.08
CA ALA A 97 4.62 -57.36 -31.63
C ALA A 97 5.66 -56.54 -30.85
N ALA A 98 6.90 -56.46 -31.33
CA ALA A 98 7.95 -55.63 -30.73
C ALA A 98 7.59 -54.13 -30.78
N SER A 99 7.03 -53.67 -31.88
CA SER A 99 6.56 -52.28 -32.03
C SER A 99 5.42 -51.97 -31.06
N ALA A 100 4.47 -52.89 -30.89
CA ALA A 100 3.39 -52.75 -29.92
C ALA A 100 3.91 -52.69 -28.46
N ALA A 101 4.91 -53.51 -28.12
CA ALA A 101 5.56 -53.48 -26.82
C ALA A 101 6.28 -52.13 -26.57
N ALA A 102 7.00 -51.61 -27.57
CA ALA A 102 7.66 -50.31 -27.49
C ALA A 102 6.65 -49.16 -27.33
N ALA A 103 5.51 -49.23 -28.02
CA ALA A 103 4.41 -48.27 -27.86
C ALA A 103 3.82 -48.31 -26.45
N LEU A 104 3.66 -49.50 -25.86
CA LEU A 104 3.18 -49.66 -24.48
C LEU A 104 4.17 -49.08 -23.47
N THR A 105 5.47 -49.32 -23.64
CA THR A 105 6.52 -48.72 -22.81
C THR A 105 6.50 -47.20 -22.92
N SER A 106 6.37 -46.66 -24.14
CA SER A 106 6.28 -45.22 -24.38
C SER A 106 5.05 -44.60 -23.73
N LYS A 107 3.89 -45.27 -23.80
CA LYS A 107 2.67 -44.87 -23.10
C LYS A 107 2.89 -44.81 -21.59
N THR A 108 3.53 -45.82 -21.01
CA THR A 108 3.83 -45.87 -19.57
C THR A 108 4.77 -44.74 -19.17
N ALA A 109 5.84 -44.49 -19.95
CA ALA A 109 6.77 -43.38 -19.72
C ALA A 109 6.09 -42.00 -19.80
N ALA A 110 5.17 -41.82 -20.74
CA ALA A 110 4.37 -40.60 -20.85
C ALA A 110 3.45 -40.42 -19.64
N ALA A 111 2.82 -41.49 -19.15
CA ALA A 111 2.00 -41.46 -17.94
C ALA A 111 2.83 -41.11 -16.69
N THR A 112 4.01 -41.70 -16.52
CA THR A 112 4.94 -41.34 -15.43
C THR A 112 5.36 -39.87 -15.52
N SER A 113 5.65 -39.37 -16.73
CA SER A 113 6.02 -37.97 -16.94
C SER A 113 4.89 -37.02 -16.58
N ALA A 114 3.64 -37.37 -16.89
CA ALA A 114 2.47 -36.60 -16.49
C ALA A 114 2.30 -36.54 -14.96
N THR A 115 2.49 -37.67 -14.28
CA THR A 115 2.48 -37.73 -12.80
C THR A 115 3.58 -36.86 -12.19
N ASN A 116 4.80 -36.92 -12.73
CA ASN A 116 5.92 -36.10 -12.28
C ASN A 116 5.63 -34.60 -12.47
N ALA A 117 5.08 -34.21 -13.62
CA ALA A 117 4.68 -32.83 -13.89
C ALA A 117 3.61 -32.33 -12.91
N ALA A 118 2.61 -33.16 -12.57
CA ALA A 118 1.60 -32.84 -11.57
C ALA A 118 2.21 -32.68 -10.16
N GLY A 119 3.18 -33.54 -9.81
CA GLY A 119 3.96 -33.42 -8.57
C GLY A 119 4.75 -32.12 -8.49
N SER A 120 5.46 -31.76 -9.57
CA SER A 120 6.19 -30.49 -9.67
C SER A 120 5.27 -29.27 -9.57
N ALA A 121 4.09 -29.31 -10.19
CA ALA A 121 3.09 -28.24 -10.09
C ALA A 121 2.60 -28.06 -8.64
N THR A 122 2.37 -29.16 -7.93
CA THR A 122 1.97 -29.14 -6.51
C THR A 122 3.08 -28.56 -5.63
N ALA A 123 4.33 -28.95 -5.85
CA ALA A 123 5.49 -28.41 -5.14
C ALA A 123 5.67 -26.90 -5.39
N ALA A 124 5.46 -26.45 -6.63
CA ALA A 124 5.49 -25.03 -6.98
C ALA A 124 4.39 -24.23 -6.27
N ALA A 125 3.16 -24.76 -6.21
CA ALA A 125 2.06 -24.14 -5.47
C ALA A 125 2.34 -24.05 -3.96
N GLY A 126 2.92 -25.11 -3.37
CA GLY A 126 3.37 -25.10 -1.97
C GLY A 126 4.45 -24.05 -1.72
N SER A 127 5.43 -23.94 -2.63
CA SER A 127 6.48 -22.92 -2.56
C SER A 127 5.93 -21.50 -2.66
N ALA A 128 4.96 -21.26 -3.54
CA ALA A 128 4.27 -19.96 -3.65
C ALA A 128 3.53 -19.59 -2.35
N THR A 129 2.88 -20.56 -1.71
CA THR A 129 2.20 -20.37 -0.41
C THR A 129 3.19 -20.07 0.72
N ALA A 130 4.33 -20.75 0.74
CA ALA A 130 5.40 -20.47 1.70
C ALA A 130 5.99 -19.05 1.50
N ALA A 131 6.15 -18.62 0.25
CA ALA A 131 6.60 -17.28 -0.09
C ALA A 131 5.59 -16.20 0.35
N SER A 132 4.28 -16.42 0.13
CA SER A 132 3.24 -15.48 0.58
C SER A 132 3.19 -15.36 2.10
N THR A 133 3.35 -16.48 2.81
CA THR A 133 3.42 -16.51 4.28
C THR A 133 4.66 -15.75 4.79
N SER A 134 5.81 -15.96 4.15
CA SER A 134 7.05 -15.26 4.50
C SER A 134 6.93 -13.75 4.28
N ALA A 135 6.29 -13.32 3.18
CA ALA A 135 6.01 -11.91 2.92
C ALA A 135 5.08 -11.29 3.98
N ALA A 136 4.03 -12.00 4.40
CA ALA A 136 3.15 -11.56 5.48
C ALA A 136 3.90 -11.42 6.82
N ASN A 137 4.77 -12.36 7.17
CA ASN A 137 5.60 -12.30 8.37
C ASN A 137 6.59 -11.12 8.34
N ALA A 138 7.17 -10.84 7.16
CA ALA A 138 8.05 -9.69 6.98
C ALA A 138 7.29 -8.37 7.15
N ALA A 139 6.07 -8.26 6.60
CA ALA A 139 5.21 -7.09 6.78
C ALA A 139 4.83 -6.87 8.25
N ALA A 140 4.45 -7.94 8.97
CA ALA A 140 4.16 -7.88 10.41
C ALA A 140 5.38 -7.43 11.22
N SER A 141 6.58 -7.93 10.87
CA SER A 141 7.83 -7.52 11.50
C SER A 141 8.15 -6.05 11.27
N ALA A 142 7.91 -5.52 10.07
CA ALA A 142 8.08 -4.10 9.75
C ALA A 142 7.12 -3.22 10.57
N THR A 143 5.86 -3.64 10.73
CA THR A 143 4.89 -2.95 11.60
C THR A 143 5.35 -2.94 13.06
N ASN A 144 5.82 -4.08 13.57
CA ASN A 144 6.32 -4.17 14.95
C ASN A 144 7.57 -3.29 15.17
N ALA A 145 8.46 -3.21 14.18
CA ALA A 145 9.60 -2.29 14.21
C ALA A 145 9.15 -0.82 14.24
N GLY A 146 8.15 -0.43 13.43
CA GLY A 146 7.56 0.90 13.44
C GLY A 146 6.91 1.27 14.78
N ASN A 147 6.18 0.34 15.39
CA ASN A 147 5.60 0.51 16.72
C ASN A 147 6.68 0.70 17.79
N SER A 148 7.76 -0.09 17.71
CA SER A 148 8.90 0.00 18.63
C SER A 148 9.64 1.33 18.49
N ALA A 149 9.83 1.83 17.26
CA ALA A 149 10.42 3.14 17.00
C ALA A 149 9.54 4.28 17.54
N THR A 150 8.22 4.17 17.40
CA THR A 150 7.26 5.13 17.96
C THR A 150 7.30 5.14 19.48
N ALA A 151 7.35 3.96 20.12
CA ALA A 151 7.49 3.83 21.56
C ALA A 151 8.81 4.46 22.06
N ALA A 152 9.93 4.20 21.37
CA ALA A 152 11.23 4.79 21.69
C ALA A 152 11.23 6.32 21.57
N ALA A 153 10.59 6.89 20.53
CA ALA A 153 10.41 8.32 20.40
C ALA A 153 9.57 8.92 21.54
N GLY A 154 8.50 8.22 21.96
CA GLY A 154 7.70 8.57 23.12
C GLY A 154 8.51 8.58 24.42
N SER A 155 9.31 7.54 24.67
CA SER A 155 10.22 7.50 25.83
C SER A 155 11.26 8.62 25.80
N ALA A 156 11.83 8.95 24.63
CA ALA A 156 12.77 10.06 24.49
C ALA A 156 12.13 11.42 24.82
N SER A 157 10.90 11.66 24.35
CA SER A 157 10.15 12.88 24.68
C SER A 157 9.86 13.00 26.19
N THR A 158 9.51 11.88 26.83
CA THR A 158 9.30 11.81 28.29
C THR A 158 10.60 12.12 29.04
N ALA A 159 11.73 11.55 28.61
CA ALA A 159 13.04 11.83 29.19
C ALA A 159 13.44 13.31 29.06
N ALA A 160 13.18 13.93 27.90
CA ALA A 160 13.41 15.37 27.71
C ALA A 160 12.54 16.24 28.64
N GLY A 161 11.27 15.85 28.83
CA GLY A 161 10.38 16.51 29.80
C GLY A 161 10.87 16.38 31.25
N SER A 162 11.35 15.19 31.64
CA SER A 162 11.97 14.98 32.95
C SER A 162 13.25 15.81 33.15
N ALA A 163 14.11 15.91 32.13
CA ALA A 163 15.31 16.74 32.17
C ALA A 163 14.97 18.24 32.33
N THR A 164 13.94 18.72 31.64
CA THR A 164 13.43 20.09 31.79
C THR A 164 12.93 20.34 33.22
N SER A 165 12.15 19.40 33.77
CA SER A 165 11.62 19.48 35.13
C SER A 165 12.72 19.48 36.20
N ALA A 166 13.78 18.68 35.97
CA ALA A 166 14.97 18.70 36.82
C ALA A 166 15.70 20.05 36.74
N GLY A 167 15.82 20.65 35.55
CA GLY A 167 16.41 21.99 35.37
C GLY A 167 15.62 23.10 36.08
N THR A 168 14.29 23.06 36.00
CA THR A 168 13.41 23.97 36.76
C THR A 168 13.58 23.81 38.27
N SER A 169 13.66 22.56 38.74
CA SER A 169 13.85 22.26 40.17
C SER A 169 15.20 22.73 40.68
N ALA A 170 16.27 22.56 39.89
CA ALA A 170 17.60 23.07 40.21
C ALA A 170 17.62 24.61 40.29
N SER A 171 16.93 25.29 39.37
CA SER A 171 16.79 26.75 39.37
C SER A 171 16.03 27.25 40.60
N ALA A 172 14.95 26.56 41.00
CA ALA A 172 14.20 26.86 42.21
C ALA A 172 15.03 26.67 43.49
N ALA A 173 15.86 25.63 43.53
CA ALA A 173 16.79 25.39 44.63
C ALA A 173 17.86 26.50 44.73
N ALA A 174 18.43 26.93 43.60
CA ALA A 174 19.36 28.06 43.55
C ALA A 174 18.72 29.38 44.00
N GLY A 175 17.46 29.62 43.61
CA GLY A 175 16.66 30.75 44.09
C GLY A 175 16.46 30.72 45.60
N SER A 176 16.10 29.56 46.14
CA SER A 176 15.94 29.35 47.59
C SER A 176 17.25 29.58 48.36
N ALA A 177 18.38 29.12 47.83
CA ALA A 177 19.69 29.36 48.42
C ALA A 177 20.06 30.86 48.44
N SER A 178 19.75 31.58 47.37
CA SER A 178 19.96 33.03 47.27
C SER A 178 19.09 33.81 48.26
N ALA A 179 17.83 33.39 48.44
CA ALA A 179 16.91 33.96 49.42
C ALA A 179 17.37 33.71 50.86
N ALA A 180 17.87 32.50 51.15
CA ALA A 180 18.46 32.18 52.45
C ALA A 180 19.70 33.04 52.75
N SER A 181 20.57 33.22 51.75
CA SER A 181 21.76 34.07 51.84
C SER A 181 21.38 35.53 52.17
N SER A 182 20.38 36.06 51.45
CA SER A 182 19.88 37.42 51.66
C SER A 182 19.26 37.59 53.04
N SER A 183 18.52 36.58 53.52
CA SER A 183 17.94 36.57 54.86
C SER A 183 19.02 36.55 55.95
N ALA A 184 20.10 35.80 55.75
CA ALA A 184 21.25 35.81 56.66
C ALA A 184 21.93 37.19 56.71
N THR A 185 22.09 37.85 55.56
CA THR A 185 22.60 39.23 55.51
C THR A 185 21.68 40.20 56.24
N ALA A 186 20.36 40.11 56.04
CA ALA A 186 19.38 40.94 56.73
C ALA A 186 19.39 40.73 58.26
N ALA A 187 19.55 39.47 58.70
CA ALA A 187 19.71 39.14 60.11
C ALA A 187 20.99 39.77 60.70
N SER A 188 22.11 39.70 59.97
CA SER A 188 23.37 40.33 60.40
C SER A 188 23.24 41.85 60.53
N GLY A 189 22.60 42.52 59.56
CA GLY A 189 22.36 43.97 59.63
C GLY A 189 21.42 44.35 60.78
N SER A 190 20.41 43.53 61.05
CA SER A 190 19.52 43.73 62.20
C SER A 190 20.27 43.62 63.53
N ALA A 191 21.22 42.69 63.64
CA ALA A 191 22.08 42.58 64.82
C ALA A 191 22.98 43.81 65.01
N THR A 192 23.58 44.34 63.92
CA THR A 192 24.35 45.59 63.95
C THR A 192 23.50 46.79 64.37
N ASN A 193 22.27 46.89 63.85
CA ASN A 193 21.34 47.97 64.21
C ASN A 193 20.92 47.89 65.68
N ALA A 194 20.70 46.69 66.22
CA ALA A 194 20.41 46.47 67.62
C ALA A 194 21.58 46.91 68.52
N ALA A 195 22.82 46.53 68.16
CA ALA A 195 24.02 46.96 68.87
C ALA A 195 24.20 48.49 68.85
N THR A 196 23.96 49.12 67.70
CA THR A 196 24.02 50.58 67.54
C THR A 196 22.94 51.27 68.39
N SER A 197 21.72 50.73 68.41
CA SER A 197 20.62 51.28 69.21
C SER A 197 20.92 51.19 70.71
N ALA A 198 21.53 50.10 71.17
CA ALA A 198 21.98 49.96 72.55
C ALA A 198 23.06 50.99 72.92
N ALA A 199 24.03 51.22 72.03
CA ALA A 199 25.05 52.25 72.23
C ALA A 199 24.45 53.67 72.27
N ASN A 200 23.51 53.99 71.38
CA ASN A 200 22.82 55.27 71.34
C ASN A 200 21.94 55.49 72.57
N ALA A 201 21.27 54.44 73.06
CA ALA A 201 20.50 54.50 74.31
C ALA A 201 21.40 54.79 75.51
N ALA A 202 22.58 54.15 75.59
CA ALA A 202 23.57 54.43 76.62
C ALA A 202 24.09 55.88 76.54
N ALA A 203 24.42 56.37 75.35
CA ALA A 203 24.85 57.76 75.14
C ALA A 203 23.75 58.77 75.51
N SER A 204 22.50 58.49 75.16
CA SER A 204 21.35 59.34 75.49
C SER A 204 21.08 59.37 77.00
N ALA A 205 21.27 58.25 77.71
CA ALA A 205 21.18 58.20 79.16
C ALA A 205 22.26 59.07 79.83
N VAL A 206 23.49 59.05 79.32
CA VAL A 206 24.58 59.92 79.78
C VAL A 206 24.29 61.39 79.47
N ALA A 207 23.78 61.72 78.27
CA ALA A 207 23.42 63.08 77.89
C ALA A 207 22.26 63.65 78.72
N ALA A 208 21.25 62.83 79.02
CA ALA A 208 20.13 63.22 79.89
C ALA A 208 20.57 63.45 81.34
N ALA A 209 21.55 62.70 81.85
CA ALA A 209 22.14 62.92 83.17
C ALA A 209 22.99 64.21 83.23
N ASN A 210 23.53 64.66 82.08
CA ASN A 210 24.43 65.81 81.97
C ASN A 210 23.77 67.10 81.45
N ALA A 211 22.45 67.12 81.21
CA ALA A 211 21.72 68.35 80.90
C ALA A 211 21.61 69.23 82.16
N VAL A 212 22.69 69.93 82.49
CA VAL A 212 22.85 70.71 83.72
C VAL A 212 22.05 72.01 83.70
N ALA A 213 21.43 72.24 84.86
CA ALA A 213 20.77 73.43 85.39
C ALA A 213 21.33 74.78 84.91
N ALA A 214 20.44 75.73 84.63
CA ALA A 214 20.79 77.14 84.56
C ALA A 214 21.42 77.56 85.90
N LEU A 215 22.62 78.16 85.86
CA LEU A 215 23.30 78.63 87.06
C LEU A 215 22.79 80.02 87.44
N GLY A 216 22.46 80.23 88.71
CA GLY A 216 22.07 81.54 89.21
C GLY A 216 23.29 82.40 89.50
N TYR A 217 23.25 83.69 89.13
CA TYR A 217 24.30 84.65 89.48
C TYR A 217 23.71 86.02 89.80
N THR A 218 24.43 86.78 90.61
CA THR A 218 24.27 88.23 90.73
C THR A 218 25.10 88.90 89.64
N PHE A 219 24.54 89.81 88.85
CA PHE A 219 25.32 90.57 87.86
C PHE A 219 26.02 91.77 88.53
N SER A 220 27.32 91.91 88.34
CA SER A 220 28.09 93.09 88.75
C SER A 220 28.45 93.97 87.56
N THR A 221 28.38 95.28 87.76
CA THR A 221 28.77 96.29 86.77
C THR A 221 30.28 96.57 86.75
N GLY A 222 31.04 95.97 87.66
CA GLY A 222 32.51 96.05 87.61
C GLY A 222 33.07 95.36 86.37
N THR A 223 34.11 95.92 85.77
CA THR A 223 34.69 95.39 84.51
C THR A 223 36.13 94.89 84.66
N ALA A 224 36.69 95.00 85.86
CA ALA A 224 38.06 94.58 86.12
C ALA A 224 38.23 93.08 85.92
N ASP A 225 39.45 92.67 85.59
CA ASP A 225 39.83 91.27 85.49
C ASP A 225 40.35 90.78 86.85
N ALA A 226 39.42 90.32 87.69
CA ALA A 226 39.66 89.84 89.05
C ALA A 226 38.42 89.05 89.50
N ASP A 227 38.49 88.46 90.68
CA ASP A 227 37.35 87.79 91.30
C ASP A 227 36.13 88.74 91.39
N PRO A 228 34.96 88.38 90.82
CA PRO A 228 33.72 89.15 90.94
C PRO A 228 33.07 89.07 92.32
N GLY A 229 33.49 88.14 93.17
CA GLY A 229 32.93 87.84 94.49
C GLY A 229 31.90 86.70 94.44
N ASN A 230 31.72 86.03 95.58
CA ASN A 230 30.88 84.84 95.70
C ASN A 230 29.52 84.98 94.98
N GLY A 231 29.17 84.04 94.11
CA GLY A 231 27.88 84.00 93.43
C GLY A 231 27.66 85.14 92.44
N THR A 232 28.72 85.79 91.98
CA THR A 232 28.67 86.97 91.12
C THR A 232 29.30 86.70 89.75
N LEU A 233 28.71 87.27 88.71
CA LEU A 233 29.25 87.29 87.35
C LEU A 233 29.39 88.73 86.89
N ARG A 234 30.48 89.03 86.16
CA ARG A 234 30.66 90.31 85.49
C ARG A 234 31.23 90.18 84.10
N LEU A 235 31.13 91.24 83.32
CA LEU A 235 31.65 91.32 81.95
C LEU A 235 32.80 92.33 81.91
N ASN A 236 33.73 92.15 80.98
CA ASN A 236 34.90 93.03 80.85
C ASN A 236 34.59 94.42 80.25
N ASN A 237 33.33 94.74 80.00
CA ASN A 237 32.89 95.99 79.42
C ASN A 237 31.62 96.49 80.11
N ALA A 238 31.47 97.81 80.24
CA ALA A 238 30.28 98.43 80.82
C ALA A 238 29.04 98.19 79.94
N SER A 239 29.23 98.03 78.62
CA SER A 239 28.17 97.69 77.68
C SER A 239 28.10 96.18 77.46
N ALA A 240 26.89 95.64 77.71
CA ALA A 240 26.43 94.31 77.36
C ALA A 240 27.01 93.79 76.03
N ALA A 241 26.66 94.54 74.98
CA ALA A 241 26.91 94.18 73.59
C ALA A 241 28.38 94.30 73.15
N SER A 242 29.24 94.90 73.98
CA SER A 242 30.67 95.09 73.67
C SER A 242 31.58 94.23 74.53
N ALA A 243 31.02 93.35 75.37
CA ALA A 243 31.79 92.42 76.17
C ALA A 243 32.48 91.37 75.29
N THR A 244 33.78 91.19 75.50
CA THR A 244 34.60 90.15 74.85
C THR A 244 35.08 89.11 75.84
N ALA A 245 34.82 89.31 77.14
CA ALA A 245 35.06 88.32 78.16
C ALA A 245 34.03 88.40 79.29
N ALA A 246 33.75 87.25 79.90
CA ALA A 246 33.03 87.14 81.17
C ALA A 246 33.96 86.61 82.26
N TYR A 247 33.78 87.13 83.47
CA TYR A 247 34.43 86.68 84.69
C TYR A 247 33.34 86.17 85.64
N ILE A 248 33.39 84.88 85.93
CA ILE A 248 32.30 84.13 86.56
C ILE A 248 32.84 83.50 87.83
N ASP A 249 32.31 83.87 88.99
CA ASP A 249 32.73 83.28 90.26
C ASP A 249 32.63 81.74 90.23
N ASN A 250 33.52 81.07 90.98
CA ASN A 250 33.49 79.62 91.06
C ASN A 250 32.30 79.09 91.89
N LEU A 251 31.59 79.95 92.63
CA LEU A 251 30.34 79.64 93.30
C LEU A 251 29.18 80.27 92.54
N ASP A 252 28.05 79.58 92.49
CA ASP A 252 26.79 80.17 92.02
C ASP A 252 26.14 81.05 93.12
N SER A 253 25.02 81.70 92.79
CA SER A 253 24.27 82.56 93.72
C SER A 253 23.72 81.84 94.96
N SER A 254 23.68 80.50 94.96
CA SER A 254 23.31 79.69 96.13
C SER A 254 24.51 79.38 97.04
N GLY A 255 25.73 79.69 96.59
CA GLY A 255 26.97 79.36 97.27
C GLY A 255 27.49 77.95 96.93
N ALA A 256 26.97 77.29 95.89
CA ALA A 256 27.45 76.00 95.44
C ALA A 256 28.65 76.15 94.50
N THR A 257 29.71 75.35 94.69
CA THR A 257 30.86 75.34 93.78
C THR A 257 30.48 74.76 92.42
N VAL A 258 30.71 75.52 91.35
CA VAL A 258 30.34 75.20 89.97
C VAL A 258 31.52 75.28 88.97
N SER A 259 32.75 75.45 89.46
CA SER A 259 33.96 75.54 88.60
C SER A 259 34.09 74.37 87.60
N GLY A 260 33.80 73.14 88.01
CA GLY A 260 33.83 71.98 87.12
C GLY A 260 32.78 72.01 86.00
N ILE A 261 31.63 72.67 86.20
CA ILE A 261 30.63 72.88 85.14
C ILE A 261 31.14 73.95 84.17
N LEU A 262 31.67 75.05 84.70
CA LEU A 262 32.21 76.15 83.90
C LEU A 262 33.38 75.70 83.02
N ASP A 263 34.22 74.80 83.51
CA ASP A 263 35.36 74.23 82.77
C ASP A 263 34.90 73.45 81.52
N THR A 264 33.66 72.97 81.43
CA THR A 264 33.15 72.26 80.25
C THR A 264 32.75 73.18 79.09
N PHE A 265 32.75 74.49 79.29
CA PHE A 265 32.19 75.42 78.30
C PHE A 265 33.08 75.59 77.06
N ASP A 266 34.31 75.06 77.06
CA ASP A 266 35.21 75.03 75.89
C ASP A 266 35.41 73.63 75.26
N ASP A 267 34.77 72.58 75.79
CA ASP A 267 35.00 71.18 75.37
C ASP A 267 34.59 70.87 73.92
N SER A 268 33.84 71.74 73.24
CA SER A 268 33.48 71.51 71.82
C SER A 268 34.70 71.65 70.90
N THR A 269 34.82 70.73 69.95
CA THR A 269 35.86 70.77 68.92
C THR A 269 35.64 71.83 67.83
N ASN A 270 34.50 72.54 67.83
CA ASN A 270 34.23 73.62 66.89
C ASN A 270 34.99 74.92 67.22
N THR A 271 35.06 75.84 66.25
CA THR A 271 35.63 77.20 66.44
C THR A 271 34.76 78.05 67.37
N ILE A 272 33.44 77.89 67.30
CA ILE A 272 32.48 78.37 68.29
C ILE A 272 32.15 77.20 69.21
N LYS A 273 32.47 77.33 70.49
CA LYS A 273 32.33 76.27 71.50
C LYS A 273 30.88 76.02 71.91
N GLY A 274 30.08 77.07 71.84
CA GLY A 274 28.67 77.07 72.19
C GLY A 274 28.18 78.49 72.40
N GLN A 275 26.90 78.61 72.73
CA GLN A 275 26.24 79.88 72.99
C GLN A 275 26.02 80.04 74.50
N LEU A 276 26.63 81.07 75.08
CA LEU A 276 26.39 81.53 76.44
C LEU A 276 25.25 82.55 76.42
N THR A 277 24.21 82.34 77.23
CA THR A 277 23.09 83.25 77.41
C THR A 277 23.04 83.72 78.86
N LEU A 278 23.07 85.04 79.04
CA LEU A 278 22.79 85.71 80.32
C LEU A 278 21.38 86.28 80.24
N ARG A 279 20.46 85.82 81.08
CA ARG A 279 19.05 86.23 81.03
C ARG A 279 18.57 86.69 82.40
N SER A 280 17.82 87.78 82.47
CA SER A 280 17.17 88.21 83.70
C SER A 280 16.17 87.15 84.19
N LYS A 281 16.15 86.90 85.50
CA LYS A 281 15.10 86.09 86.13
C LYS A 281 13.76 86.83 86.19
N ALA A 282 13.79 88.16 86.25
CA ALA A 282 12.62 89.01 86.41
C ALA A 282 11.92 89.34 85.07
N SER A 283 12.65 89.31 83.94
CA SER A 283 12.07 89.60 82.63
C SER A 283 12.76 88.85 81.52
N ALA A 284 12.01 88.03 80.79
CA ALA A 284 12.51 87.33 79.60
C ALA A 284 12.91 88.28 78.45
N ALA A 285 12.48 89.55 78.50
CA ALA A 285 12.86 90.57 77.52
C ALA A 285 14.31 91.09 77.71
N ILE A 286 14.95 90.78 78.84
CA ILE A 286 16.33 91.17 79.14
C ILE A 286 17.22 89.93 79.04
N ALA A 287 17.97 89.84 77.94
CA ALA A 287 18.91 88.75 77.69
C ALA A 287 20.05 89.19 76.79
N TYR A 288 21.22 88.57 76.96
CA TYR A 288 22.39 88.72 76.11
C TYR A 288 22.94 87.34 75.76
N VAL A 289 23.23 87.13 74.48
CA VAL A 289 23.75 85.88 73.91
C VAL A 289 25.12 86.14 73.30
N TYR A 290 26.07 85.26 73.62
CA TYR A 290 27.45 85.31 73.15
C TYR A 290 27.87 83.93 72.64
N ASN A 291 28.66 83.90 71.58
CA ASN A 291 29.44 82.74 71.23
C ASN A 291 30.64 82.66 72.20
N VAL A 292 30.86 81.51 72.82
CA VAL A 292 32.12 81.19 73.48
C VAL A 292 33.09 80.71 72.42
N THR A 293 34.24 81.37 72.26
CA THR A 293 35.15 81.12 71.12
C THR A 293 36.55 80.70 71.52
N GLY A 294 36.91 80.82 72.80
CA GLY A 294 38.21 80.46 73.33
C GLY A 294 38.11 79.42 74.44
N SER A 295 39.26 79.02 74.98
CA SER A 295 39.32 78.15 76.15
C SER A 295 38.86 78.86 77.42
N VAL A 296 38.32 78.08 78.36
CA VAL A 296 38.02 78.55 79.72
C VAL A 296 39.34 78.68 80.47
N VAL A 297 39.60 79.85 81.07
CA VAL A 297 40.84 80.11 81.82
C VAL A 297 40.52 80.24 83.31
N ASP A 298 41.32 79.58 84.15
CA ASP A 298 41.25 79.70 85.62
C ASP A 298 41.86 81.03 86.09
N GLY A 299 41.07 81.85 86.78
CA GLY A 299 41.56 82.93 87.62
C GLY A 299 41.30 82.56 89.08
N THR A 300 42.24 82.77 90.00
CA THR A 300 42.05 82.36 91.41
C THR A 300 40.70 82.86 91.97
N GLY A 301 39.75 81.94 92.20
CA GLY A 301 38.38 82.22 92.65
C GLY A 301 37.28 82.22 91.58
N TYR A 302 37.61 82.25 90.28
CA TYR A 302 36.66 82.45 89.17
C TYR A 302 37.10 81.79 87.84
N ARG A 303 36.22 81.81 86.83
CA ARG A 303 36.52 81.40 85.44
C ARG A 303 36.38 82.55 84.46
N LYS A 304 37.23 82.52 83.44
CA LYS A 304 37.28 83.53 82.37
C LYS A 304 36.84 82.88 81.08
N LEU A 305 35.83 83.46 80.45
CA LEU A 305 35.34 83.01 79.15
C LEU A 305 35.63 84.05 78.10
N THR A 306 36.15 83.62 76.95
CA THR A 306 36.27 84.48 75.76
C THR A 306 34.97 84.48 74.99
N LEU A 307 34.40 85.67 74.81
CA LEU A 307 33.06 85.87 74.26
C LEU A 307 33.12 86.66 72.95
N ALA A 308 32.24 86.31 72.03
CA ALA A 308 31.88 87.11 70.87
C ALA A 308 30.38 87.39 70.92
N TYR A 309 29.99 88.67 71.01
CA TYR A 309 28.59 89.07 71.08
C TYR A 309 27.80 88.62 69.85
N VAL A 310 26.59 88.09 70.08
CA VAL A 310 25.66 87.66 69.03
C VAL A 310 24.44 88.55 69.00
N SER A 311 23.72 88.67 70.12
CA SER A 311 22.51 89.50 70.23
C SER A 311 22.15 89.75 71.69
N GLY A 312 21.35 90.78 71.97
CA GLY A 312 20.86 91.05 73.32
C GLY A 312 20.22 92.43 73.47
N ALA A 313 19.39 92.59 74.49
CA ALA A 313 18.64 93.80 74.78
C ALA A 313 18.41 94.01 76.29
N GLY A 314 18.15 95.25 76.69
CA GLY A 314 17.87 95.64 78.08
C GLY A 314 19.11 95.77 78.98
N THR A 315 18.89 95.99 80.27
CA THR A 315 19.97 96.13 81.28
C THR A 315 19.94 94.94 82.22
N LEU A 316 21.05 94.22 82.34
CA LEU A 316 21.16 93.07 83.24
C LEU A 316 20.95 93.51 84.72
N PRO A 317 20.06 92.84 85.47
CA PRO A 317 19.74 93.26 86.84
C PRO A 317 20.88 92.96 87.80
N THR A 318 21.22 93.94 88.65
CA THR A 318 22.25 93.82 89.69
C THR A 318 21.69 93.35 91.04
N SER A 319 20.39 93.03 91.11
CA SER A 319 19.80 92.41 92.29
C SER A 319 20.44 91.04 92.54
N ALA A 320 20.58 90.67 93.81
CA ALA A 320 21.09 89.35 94.19
C ALA A 320 20.34 88.23 93.46
N ASP A 321 21.07 87.26 92.92
CA ASP A 321 20.52 86.16 92.11
C ASP A 321 19.64 86.61 90.92
N GLY A 322 19.96 87.78 90.35
CA GLY A 322 19.13 88.44 89.34
C GLY A 322 19.16 87.80 87.94
N ILE A 323 20.16 86.96 87.64
CA ILE A 323 20.34 86.39 86.30
C ILE A 323 20.49 84.87 86.29
N TRP A 324 20.04 84.27 85.19
CA TRP A 324 20.40 82.92 84.78
C TRP A 324 21.58 82.98 83.81
N LEU A 325 22.60 82.20 84.09
CA LEU A 325 23.63 81.82 83.14
C LEU A 325 23.29 80.46 82.53
N ILE A 326 23.17 80.43 81.21
CA ILE A 326 22.80 79.23 80.45
C ILE A 326 23.85 79.05 79.36
N PHE A 327 24.40 77.86 79.24
CA PHE A 327 25.31 77.54 78.14
C PHE A 327 24.74 76.39 77.30
N THR A 328 24.72 76.58 75.99
CA THR A 328 24.36 75.54 75.03
C THR A 328 25.60 75.21 74.20
N ARG A 329 26.25 74.09 74.52
CA ARG A 329 27.44 73.60 73.83
C ARG A 329 27.13 73.33 72.35
N ALA A 330 28.03 73.71 71.44
CA ALA A 330 27.97 73.27 70.05
C ALA A 330 28.36 71.78 69.98
N GLY A 331 27.63 70.98 69.19
CA GLY A 331 28.00 69.58 68.97
C GLY A 331 29.45 69.44 68.50
N ASP A 332 30.08 68.28 68.68
CA ASP A 332 31.43 68.09 68.15
C ASP A 332 31.44 68.10 66.62
N LYS A 333 32.54 68.57 66.02
CA LYS A 333 32.72 68.54 64.56
C LYS A 333 32.63 67.08 64.10
N GLY A 334 31.74 66.79 63.16
CA GLY A 334 31.64 65.45 62.55
C GLY A 334 32.95 65.06 61.86
N ALA A 335 33.34 63.79 61.96
CA ALA A 335 34.53 63.26 61.29
C ALA A 335 34.45 63.57 59.78
N ASP A 336 35.48 64.21 59.29
CA ASP A 336 35.72 64.66 57.93
C ASP A 336 35.44 63.57 56.89
N GLY A 337 34.30 63.70 56.18
CA GLY A 337 34.07 63.20 54.82
C GLY A 337 34.08 61.69 54.56
N THR A 338 34.51 60.84 55.49
CA THR A 338 34.53 59.36 55.33
C THR A 338 33.19 58.71 55.67
N GLY A 339 32.10 59.42 55.40
CA GLY A 339 30.76 58.86 55.52
C GLY A 339 30.63 57.59 54.69
N VAL A 340 29.86 56.64 55.19
CA VAL A 340 29.41 55.36 54.59
C VAL A 340 28.67 55.50 53.24
N GLY A 341 28.99 56.49 52.41
CA GLY A 341 28.26 56.89 51.20
C GLY A 341 28.99 56.73 49.86
N ASP A 342 30.32 56.58 49.82
CA ASP A 342 31.08 56.56 48.56
C ASP A 342 31.11 55.18 47.87
N PHE A 343 31.17 55.18 46.53
CA PHE A 343 31.42 53.96 45.75
C PHE A 343 32.90 53.56 45.86
N THR A 344 33.18 52.50 46.60
CA THR A 344 34.50 51.87 46.68
C THR A 344 34.66 50.87 45.53
N GLY A 345 35.68 51.05 44.70
CA GLY A 345 36.01 50.10 43.64
C GLY A 345 36.48 48.73 44.19
N PRO A 346 36.59 47.70 43.33
CA PRO A 346 37.08 46.40 43.74
C PRO A 346 38.52 46.47 44.27
N ALA A 347 38.84 45.65 45.27
CA ALA A 347 40.19 45.55 45.85
C ALA A 347 41.25 45.11 44.82
N SER A 348 40.84 44.38 43.77
CA SER A 348 41.61 44.11 42.55
C SER A 348 40.65 43.90 41.37
N SER A 349 41.06 44.30 40.16
CA SER A 349 40.28 44.10 38.94
C SER A 349 41.20 43.72 37.78
N ALA A 350 40.74 42.83 36.90
CA ALA A 350 41.37 42.65 35.60
C ALA A 350 40.86 43.71 34.61
N THR A 351 41.75 44.16 33.72
CA THR A 351 41.41 45.13 32.66
C THR A 351 40.26 44.60 31.79
N ASP A 352 39.35 45.51 31.42
CA ASP A 352 38.18 45.24 30.58
C ASP A 352 37.15 44.26 31.15
N ASN A 353 37.20 43.92 32.44
CA ASN A 353 36.10 43.21 33.09
C ASN A 353 34.95 44.15 33.48
N ILE A 354 33.72 43.64 33.43
CA ILE A 354 32.54 44.40 33.86
C ILE A 354 32.55 44.53 35.38
N VAL A 355 32.42 45.77 35.88
CA VAL A 355 32.24 46.03 37.31
C VAL A 355 30.80 45.72 37.72
N THR A 356 30.62 44.95 38.78
CA THR A 356 29.31 44.62 39.38
C THR A 356 29.30 45.05 40.84
N PHE A 357 28.14 45.09 41.50
CA PHE A 357 28.10 45.41 42.93
C PHE A 357 28.49 44.19 43.77
N ALA A 358 29.32 44.42 44.79
CA ALA A 358 29.72 43.43 45.79
C ALA A 358 28.65 43.18 46.86
N GLY A 359 27.50 43.84 46.75
CA GLY A 359 26.35 43.71 47.65
C GLY A 359 25.18 44.61 47.23
N THR A 360 24.12 44.64 48.02
CA THR A 360 22.87 45.38 47.72
C THR A 360 22.91 46.86 48.09
N THR A 361 23.98 47.32 48.74
CA THR A 361 24.10 48.69 49.26
C THR A 361 24.42 49.73 48.18
N GLY A 362 24.79 49.28 46.98
CA GLY A 362 25.22 50.11 45.86
C GLY A 362 26.60 50.78 46.04
N LYS A 363 27.31 50.45 47.13
CA LYS A 363 28.51 51.19 47.58
C LYS A 363 29.83 50.49 47.33
N ALA A 364 29.83 49.19 47.07
CA ALA A 364 31.05 48.44 46.82
C ALA A 364 30.98 47.80 45.42
N GLY A 365 31.97 48.07 44.58
CA GLY A 365 32.21 47.40 43.31
C GLY A 365 33.00 46.10 43.52
N LYS A 366 32.68 45.07 42.75
CA LYS A 366 33.49 43.87 42.55
C LYS A 366 33.75 43.68 41.06
N ASP A 367 34.90 43.11 40.72
CA ASP A 367 35.12 42.55 39.39
C ASP A 367 34.14 41.38 39.19
N SER A 368 33.38 41.38 38.08
CA SER A 368 32.47 40.27 37.75
C SER A 368 33.20 38.99 37.37
N GLY A 369 34.49 39.07 37.01
CA GLY A 369 35.23 38.00 36.35
C GLY A 369 34.82 37.80 34.88
N VAL A 370 33.91 38.62 34.37
CA VAL A 370 33.45 38.59 32.97
C VAL A 370 34.13 39.71 32.21
N ALA A 371 35.09 39.35 31.37
CA ALA A 371 35.69 40.27 30.41
C ALA A 371 34.64 40.76 29.41
N VAL A 372 34.67 42.05 29.06
CA VAL A 372 33.81 42.64 28.02
C VAL A 372 33.96 41.88 26.70
N GLY A 373 35.17 41.38 26.38
CA GLY A 373 35.41 40.52 25.21
C GLY A 373 34.82 39.11 25.29
N SER A 374 34.31 38.68 26.45
CA SER A 374 33.61 37.39 26.62
C SER A 374 32.10 37.49 26.38
N LEU A 375 31.56 38.71 26.25
CA LEU A 375 30.17 38.94 25.85
C LEU A 375 29.99 38.59 24.39
N VAL A 376 28.81 38.07 24.05
CA VAL A 376 28.48 37.75 22.66
C VAL A 376 28.20 39.05 21.91
N ALA A 377 29.02 39.36 20.92
CA ALA A 377 28.78 40.48 20.01
C ALA A 377 27.88 40.03 18.84
N GLY A 378 26.85 40.82 18.55
CA GLY A 378 26.07 40.67 17.33
C GLY A 378 26.87 41.07 16.08
N PRO A 379 26.37 40.76 14.87
CA PRO A 379 27.02 41.21 13.64
C PRO A 379 27.04 42.73 13.53
N ALA A 380 28.08 43.28 12.89
CA ALA A 380 28.19 44.72 12.61
C ALA A 380 27.04 45.26 11.73
N SER A 381 26.41 44.37 10.95
CA SER A 381 25.18 44.63 10.19
C SER A 381 24.38 43.34 10.05
N ALA A 382 23.07 43.38 10.26
CA ALA A 382 22.15 42.27 9.99
C ALA A 382 21.00 42.73 9.11
N ALA A 383 20.59 41.91 8.16
CA ALA A 383 19.32 42.09 7.47
C ALA A 383 18.17 41.47 8.30
N ALA A 384 17.01 42.11 8.23
CA ALA A 384 15.81 41.63 8.92
C ALA A 384 15.45 40.22 8.44
N ASP A 385 14.93 39.40 9.36
CA ASP A 385 14.46 38.04 9.10
C ASP A 385 15.52 37.05 8.62
N ASN A 386 16.81 37.40 8.66
CA ASN A 386 17.87 36.43 8.44
C ASN A 386 18.18 35.60 9.68
N ILE A 387 18.61 34.36 9.46
CA ILE A 387 18.99 33.44 10.54
C ILE A 387 20.33 33.87 11.14
N ALA A 388 20.38 34.06 12.46
CA ALA A 388 21.61 34.30 13.20
C ALA A 388 22.43 33.01 13.33
N THR A 389 23.72 33.03 13.00
CA THR A 389 24.63 31.88 13.11
C THR A 389 25.92 32.27 13.81
N PHE A 390 26.66 31.31 14.39
CA PHE A 390 27.96 31.61 14.98
C PHE A 390 29.02 31.85 13.90
N ASN A 391 29.82 32.90 14.08
CA ASN A 391 30.96 33.20 13.23
C ASN A 391 32.24 32.55 13.79
N GLY A 392 32.30 31.22 13.69
CA GLY A 392 33.40 30.40 14.20
C GLY A 392 32.98 29.42 15.28
N THR A 393 33.95 28.78 15.93
CA THR A 393 33.74 27.67 16.87
C THR A 393 33.66 28.10 18.34
N THR A 394 33.99 29.35 18.66
CA THR A 394 34.05 29.85 20.04
C THR A 394 32.69 30.16 20.64
N GLY A 395 31.64 30.26 19.81
CA GLY A 395 30.29 30.66 20.24
C GLY A 395 30.16 32.12 20.71
N LYS A 396 31.21 32.93 20.54
CA LYS A 396 31.28 34.32 21.05
C LYS A 396 30.90 35.40 20.04
N VAL A 397 30.89 35.07 18.75
CA VAL A 397 30.56 36.00 17.69
C VAL A 397 29.37 35.46 16.92
N VAL A 398 28.34 36.27 16.76
CA VAL A 398 27.19 35.97 15.90
C VAL A 398 27.35 36.71 14.59
N LYS A 399 27.04 36.05 13.48
CA LYS A 399 26.93 36.63 12.14
C LYS A 399 25.51 36.46 11.60
N ASP A 400 25.16 37.34 10.68
CA ASP A 400 24.06 37.10 9.75
C ASP A 400 24.46 35.94 8.81
N SER A 401 23.60 34.92 8.69
CA SER A 401 23.85 33.79 7.78
C SER A 401 23.73 34.17 6.29
N GLY A 402 23.09 35.29 5.98
CA GLY A 402 22.65 35.64 4.63
C GLY A 402 21.43 34.84 4.15
N VAL A 403 20.86 33.98 5.00
CA VAL A 403 19.69 33.16 4.69
C VAL A 403 18.46 33.75 5.39
N ALA A 404 17.59 34.37 4.61
CA ALA A 404 16.29 34.84 5.09
C ALA A 404 15.39 33.66 5.45
N VAL A 405 14.69 33.70 6.59
CA VAL A 405 13.75 32.64 6.97
C VAL A 405 12.65 32.42 5.92
N GLY A 406 12.27 33.48 5.18
CA GLY A 406 11.34 33.40 4.06
C GLY A 406 11.87 32.70 2.80
N SER A 407 13.19 32.47 2.71
CA SER A 407 13.80 31.70 1.61
C SER A 407 13.83 30.19 1.87
N LEU A 408 13.51 29.75 3.09
CA LEU A 408 13.41 28.33 3.43
C LEU A 408 12.09 27.72 2.95
N ALA A 409 12.13 26.44 2.56
CA ALA A 409 10.93 25.71 2.18
C ALA A 409 9.97 25.52 3.37
N PRO A 410 8.65 25.82 3.21
CA PRO A 410 7.65 25.56 4.26
C PRO A 410 7.54 24.08 4.64
N LYS A 411 7.24 23.78 5.91
CA LYS A 411 6.99 22.40 6.39
C LYS A 411 5.77 21.76 5.72
N ALA A 412 4.70 22.54 5.52
CA ALA A 412 3.47 22.09 4.88
C ALA A 412 3.46 22.55 3.42
N SER A 413 3.26 21.61 2.50
CA SER A 413 3.12 21.89 1.06
C SER A 413 4.21 22.78 0.47
N PRO A 414 5.50 22.42 0.59
CA PRO A 414 6.58 23.20 -0.01
C PRO A 414 6.41 23.27 -1.53
N ALA A 415 6.48 24.47 -2.09
CA ALA A 415 6.63 24.66 -3.53
C ALA A 415 8.12 24.51 -3.88
N LEU A 416 8.49 23.38 -4.49
CA LEU A 416 9.86 23.15 -4.96
C LEU A 416 10.05 23.86 -6.31
N THR A 417 11.06 24.71 -6.42
CA THR A 417 11.47 25.36 -7.68
C THR A 417 12.78 24.75 -8.20
N GLY A 418 13.08 24.93 -9.49
CA GLY A 418 14.26 24.31 -10.13
C GLY A 418 14.10 22.80 -10.41
N THR A 419 15.20 22.05 -10.39
CA THR A 419 15.22 20.58 -10.60
C THR A 419 15.61 19.87 -9.30
N PRO A 420 14.67 19.65 -8.36
CA PRO A 420 14.97 19.00 -7.08
C PRO A 420 15.45 17.56 -7.29
N THR A 421 16.56 17.19 -6.64
CA THR A 421 17.07 15.82 -6.62
C THR A 421 16.47 15.05 -5.44
N ALA A 422 15.95 13.86 -5.68
CA ALA A 422 15.52 12.94 -4.64
C ALA A 422 16.10 11.54 -4.90
N PRO A 423 16.26 10.68 -3.87
CA PRO A 423 16.66 9.29 -4.08
C PRO A 423 15.63 8.54 -4.96
N THR A 424 16.12 7.80 -5.95
CA THR A 424 15.24 6.98 -6.81
C THR A 424 14.75 5.76 -6.02
N ALA A 425 13.43 5.64 -5.90
CA ALA A 425 12.79 4.52 -5.25
C ALA A 425 13.05 3.19 -6.01
N ALA A 426 13.00 2.07 -5.30
CA ALA A 426 12.95 0.77 -5.95
C ALA A 426 11.59 0.56 -6.64
N ALA A 427 11.55 -0.14 -7.78
CA ALA A 427 10.33 -0.45 -8.51
C ALA A 427 9.25 -1.07 -7.61
N GLY A 428 8.00 -0.62 -7.74
CA GLY A 428 6.86 -1.10 -6.94
C GLY A 428 6.66 -0.43 -5.58
N THR A 429 7.44 0.61 -5.25
CA THR A 429 7.26 1.40 -4.01
C THR A 429 5.93 2.18 -4.04
N ASN A 430 5.07 1.98 -3.02
CA ASN A 430 3.77 2.65 -2.88
C ASN A 430 3.66 3.44 -1.56
N SER A 431 4.49 4.46 -1.40
CA SER A 431 4.54 5.29 -0.18
C SER A 431 4.28 6.77 -0.48
N THR A 432 4.41 7.61 0.54
CA THR A 432 4.35 9.07 0.42
C THR A 432 5.65 9.70 -0.09
N GLN A 433 6.63 8.90 -0.51
CA GLN A 433 7.87 9.37 -1.12
C GLN A 433 7.60 10.06 -2.46
N ILE A 434 8.34 11.14 -2.74
CA ILE A 434 8.32 11.81 -4.05
C ILE A 434 8.88 10.85 -5.11
N ALA A 435 8.11 10.61 -6.18
CA ALA A 435 8.58 9.84 -7.32
C ALA A 435 9.58 10.67 -8.16
N THR A 436 10.78 10.12 -8.40
CA THR A 436 11.72 10.71 -9.35
C THR A 436 11.34 10.35 -10.79
N THR A 437 11.82 11.12 -11.76
CA THR A 437 11.66 10.79 -13.18
C THR A 437 12.26 9.42 -13.52
N ALA A 438 13.39 9.07 -12.91
CA ALA A 438 14.02 7.76 -13.05
C ALA A 438 13.12 6.61 -12.53
N TYR A 439 12.38 6.81 -11.44
CA TYR A 439 11.43 5.81 -10.93
C TYR A 439 10.24 5.60 -11.89
N VAL A 440 9.70 6.69 -12.44
CA VAL A 440 8.59 6.65 -13.40
C VAL A 440 9.03 5.91 -14.67
N ASP A 441 10.23 6.18 -15.19
CA ASP A 441 10.73 5.61 -16.44
C ASP A 441 10.90 4.09 -16.39
N VAL A 442 11.25 3.51 -15.22
CA VAL A 442 11.43 2.06 -15.07
C VAL A 442 10.14 1.29 -14.76
N THR A 443 9.04 1.98 -14.45
CA THR A 443 7.79 1.34 -13.99
C THR A 443 6.78 1.12 -15.12
N PHE A 444 6.87 1.86 -16.21
CA PHE A 444 5.93 1.78 -17.34
C PHE A 444 6.56 1.12 -18.57
N ALA A 445 5.75 0.37 -19.34
CA ALA A 445 6.19 -0.15 -20.63
C ALA A 445 6.38 0.98 -21.65
N PRO A 446 7.35 0.89 -22.59
CA PRO A 446 7.54 1.88 -23.63
C PRO A 446 6.27 2.16 -24.44
N LYS A 447 5.98 3.44 -24.73
CA LYS A 447 4.80 3.84 -25.52
C LYS A 447 4.85 3.31 -26.96
N GLY A 448 6.04 3.23 -27.54
CA GLY A 448 6.26 2.68 -28.88
C GLY A 448 6.80 1.26 -28.79
N SER A 449 6.12 0.31 -29.43
CA SER A 449 6.56 -1.08 -29.60
C SER A 449 7.03 -1.77 -28.30
N PRO A 450 6.19 -1.82 -27.24
CA PRO A 450 6.55 -2.53 -26.02
C PRO A 450 6.80 -4.02 -26.32
N THR A 451 7.83 -4.59 -25.71
CA THR A 451 8.06 -6.04 -25.70
C THR A 451 7.43 -6.60 -24.42
N PHE A 452 6.38 -7.41 -24.54
CA PHE A 452 5.75 -8.05 -23.38
C PHE A 452 6.48 -9.36 -23.03
N THR A 453 6.86 -9.54 -21.76
CA THR A 453 7.45 -10.77 -21.23
C THR A 453 6.46 -11.51 -20.31
N GLY A 454 6.63 -12.83 -20.13
CA GLY A 454 5.72 -13.65 -19.33
C GLY A 454 4.41 -13.96 -20.03
N THR A 455 3.30 -14.01 -19.29
CA THR A 455 1.95 -14.32 -19.80
C THR A 455 1.05 -13.08 -19.68
N PRO A 456 1.19 -12.07 -20.57
CA PRO A 456 0.42 -10.84 -20.48
C PRO A 456 -1.09 -11.12 -20.60
N THR A 457 -1.88 -10.55 -19.70
CA THR A 457 -3.34 -10.59 -19.77
C THR A 457 -3.87 -9.29 -20.37
N ALA A 458 -4.88 -9.39 -21.22
CA ALA A 458 -5.63 -8.26 -21.74
C ALA A 458 -7.12 -8.60 -21.74
N PRO A 459 -8.03 -7.61 -21.70
CA PRO A 459 -9.45 -7.86 -21.85
C PRO A 459 -9.76 -8.57 -23.18
N THR A 460 -10.56 -9.63 -23.14
CA THR A 460 -11.00 -10.31 -24.37
C THR A 460 -12.05 -9.44 -25.07
N ALA A 461 -11.70 -8.98 -26.27
CA ALA A 461 -12.61 -8.19 -27.10
C ALA A 461 -13.85 -9.01 -27.50
N THR A 462 -14.95 -8.31 -27.74
CA THR A 462 -16.18 -8.91 -28.29
C THR A 462 -15.95 -9.39 -29.73
N SER A 463 -16.64 -10.46 -30.14
CA SER A 463 -16.58 -10.98 -31.52
C SER A 463 -16.91 -9.89 -32.55
N GLY A 464 -16.19 -9.89 -33.69
CA GLY A 464 -16.35 -8.89 -34.76
C GLY A 464 -15.55 -7.58 -34.57
N THR A 465 -14.79 -7.43 -33.48
CA THR A 465 -13.94 -6.25 -33.26
C THR A 465 -12.82 -6.14 -34.31
N ASN A 466 -12.71 -4.97 -34.97
CA ASN A 466 -11.74 -4.70 -36.05
C ASN A 466 -10.89 -3.43 -35.82
N THR A 467 -10.44 -3.24 -34.57
CA THR A 467 -9.65 -2.07 -34.15
C THR A 467 -8.19 -2.41 -33.93
N ALA A 468 -7.35 -1.42 -33.60
CA ALA A 468 -5.93 -1.61 -33.26
C ALA A 468 -5.69 -2.21 -31.85
N GLN A 469 -6.70 -2.74 -31.18
CA GLN A 469 -6.56 -3.41 -29.89
C GLN A 469 -5.78 -4.74 -30.03
N ILE A 470 -5.02 -5.12 -28.99
CA ILE A 470 -4.32 -6.41 -28.95
C ILE A 470 -5.36 -7.55 -28.89
N ALA A 471 -5.25 -8.52 -29.78
CA ALA A 471 -6.09 -9.72 -29.76
C ALA A 471 -5.64 -10.69 -28.65
N THR A 472 -6.57 -11.11 -27.80
CA THR A 472 -6.31 -12.17 -26.80
C THR A 472 -6.44 -13.55 -27.43
N THR A 473 -5.85 -14.57 -26.79
CA THR A 473 -6.05 -15.97 -27.18
C THR A 473 -7.52 -16.40 -27.13
N GLY A 474 -8.31 -15.83 -26.21
CA GLY A 474 -9.76 -16.04 -26.14
C GLY A 474 -10.51 -15.50 -27.36
N PHE A 475 -10.15 -14.30 -27.85
CA PHE A 475 -10.75 -13.73 -29.06
C PHE A 475 -10.42 -14.57 -30.30
N VAL A 476 -9.15 -14.97 -30.46
CA VAL A 476 -8.71 -15.82 -31.60
C VAL A 476 -9.41 -17.17 -31.56
N LYS A 477 -9.52 -17.79 -30.38
CA LYS A 477 -10.23 -19.07 -30.24
C LYS A 477 -11.71 -18.93 -30.61
N ALA A 478 -12.39 -17.88 -30.13
CA ALA A 478 -13.79 -17.63 -30.49
C ALA A 478 -13.98 -17.39 -32.00
N ALA A 479 -13.05 -16.69 -32.66
CA ALA A 479 -13.09 -16.52 -34.12
C ALA A 479 -12.86 -17.83 -34.87
N ILE A 480 -11.92 -18.67 -34.42
CA ILE A 480 -11.68 -20.01 -34.98
C ILE A 480 -12.89 -20.91 -34.77
N ASP A 481 -13.49 -20.91 -33.58
CA ASP A 481 -14.68 -21.69 -33.27
C ASP A 481 -15.89 -21.23 -34.10
N LEU A 482 -16.00 -19.94 -34.44
CA LEU A 482 -17.00 -19.44 -35.39
C LEU A 482 -16.76 -19.97 -36.81
N VAL A 483 -15.50 -20.10 -37.25
CA VAL A 483 -15.17 -20.70 -38.56
C VAL A 483 -15.42 -22.21 -38.56
N LEU A 484 -15.07 -22.90 -37.48
CA LEU A 484 -15.24 -24.35 -37.31
C LEU A 484 -16.71 -24.75 -37.03
N GLY A 485 -17.50 -23.88 -36.40
CA GLY A 485 -18.94 -24.05 -36.24
C GLY A 485 -19.75 -23.47 -37.41
N GLY A 486 -19.12 -22.59 -38.21
CA GLY A 486 -19.67 -21.93 -39.39
C GLY A 486 -19.40 -22.64 -40.71
N VAL A 487 -18.62 -23.74 -40.72
CA VAL A 487 -18.70 -24.77 -41.77
C VAL A 487 -20.06 -25.46 -41.68
N SER A 488 -21.04 -24.75 -42.22
CA SER A 488 -22.46 -25.12 -42.29
C SER A 488 -22.66 -26.43 -43.04
N ALA A 489 -23.85 -27.02 -42.88
CA ALA A 489 -24.34 -28.16 -43.65
C ALA A 489 -24.22 -28.02 -45.19
N ALA A 490 -23.92 -26.82 -45.72
CA ALA A 490 -23.58 -26.61 -47.14
C ALA A 490 -22.21 -27.18 -47.57
N PHE A 491 -21.37 -27.61 -46.62
CA PHE A 491 -20.15 -28.38 -46.89
C PHE A 491 -20.30 -29.87 -46.50
N ASP A 492 -21.54 -30.37 -46.41
CA ASP A 492 -21.85 -31.81 -46.32
C ASP A 492 -21.82 -32.48 -47.71
N THR A 493 -20.74 -32.23 -48.46
CA THR A 493 -20.57 -32.74 -49.82
C THR A 493 -20.62 -34.27 -49.86
N LEU A 494 -20.30 -34.94 -48.74
CA LEU A 494 -20.37 -36.39 -48.63
C LEU A 494 -21.80 -36.91 -48.47
N SER A 495 -22.67 -36.24 -47.71
CA SER A 495 -24.09 -36.61 -47.61
C SER A 495 -24.87 -36.27 -48.89
N GLU A 496 -24.55 -35.14 -49.51
CA GLU A 496 -25.13 -34.75 -50.81
C GLU A 496 -24.71 -35.72 -51.93
N ILE A 497 -23.44 -36.16 -51.97
CA ILE A 497 -22.99 -37.23 -52.90
C ILE A 497 -23.69 -38.56 -52.60
N ALA A 498 -23.85 -38.94 -51.34
CA ALA A 498 -24.52 -40.19 -50.96
C ALA A 498 -26.00 -40.20 -51.40
N THR A 499 -26.70 -39.06 -51.25
CA THR A 499 -28.10 -38.92 -51.66
C THR A 499 -28.23 -38.85 -53.19
N ALA A 500 -27.31 -38.17 -53.88
CA ALA A 500 -27.29 -38.13 -55.34
C ALA A 500 -27.00 -39.49 -55.98
N MET A 501 -26.16 -40.34 -55.36
CA MET A 501 -25.93 -41.72 -55.82
C MET A 501 -27.17 -42.61 -55.66
N LEU A 502 -27.95 -42.42 -54.60
CA LEU A 502 -29.22 -43.12 -54.38
C LEU A 502 -30.30 -42.68 -55.39
N GLN A 503 -30.41 -41.38 -55.66
CA GLN A 503 -31.37 -40.85 -56.63
C GLN A 503 -31.03 -41.27 -58.07
N LYS A 504 -29.73 -41.27 -58.44
CA LYS A 504 -29.29 -41.75 -59.77
C LYS A 504 -29.54 -43.25 -59.98
N ALA A 505 -29.57 -44.06 -58.93
CA ALA A 505 -29.97 -45.47 -59.02
C ALA A 505 -31.48 -45.65 -59.28
N ALA A 506 -32.31 -44.71 -58.84
CA ALA A 506 -33.76 -44.71 -59.09
C ALA A 506 -34.11 -44.21 -60.50
N ASP A 507 -33.41 -43.19 -61.00
CA ASP A 507 -33.73 -42.55 -62.28
C ASP A 507 -33.03 -43.20 -63.50
N ASN A 508 -32.05 -44.09 -63.31
CA ASN A 508 -31.28 -44.73 -64.39
C ASN A 508 -31.80 -46.12 -64.82
N LEU A 509 -33.05 -46.46 -64.50
CA LEU A 509 -33.75 -47.57 -65.16
C LEU A 509 -34.57 -47.04 -66.35
N GLY A 510 -33.87 -46.64 -67.41
CA GLY A 510 -34.47 -46.71 -68.74
C GLY A 510 -35.00 -48.14 -68.91
N ILE A 511 -36.30 -48.29 -69.18
CA ILE A 511 -36.96 -49.61 -69.30
C ILE A 511 -36.32 -50.36 -70.48
N THR A 512 -35.25 -51.10 -70.18
CA THR A 512 -34.48 -51.89 -71.14
C THR A 512 -34.94 -53.36 -71.12
N ALA A 513 -35.86 -53.72 -70.20
CA ALA A 513 -36.58 -54.99 -70.12
C ALA A 513 -37.96 -54.78 -69.47
N GLY A 514 -38.86 -55.76 -69.59
CA GLY A 514 -40.23 -55.70 -69.05
C GLY A 514 -40.26 -55.47 -67.52
N PHE A 515 -41.18 -54.61 -67.06
CA PHE A 515 -41.39 -54.30 -65.66
C PHE A 515 -42.41 -55.26 -65.03
N THR A 516 -42.05 -55.95 -63.95
CA THR A 516 -43.01 -56.74 -63.14
C THR A 516 -43.62 -55.84 -62.06
N SER A 517 -44.94 -55.83 -61.95
CA SER A 517 -45.68 -55.11 -60.90
C SER A 517 -46.60 -56.08 -60.17
N THR A 518 -46.63 -56.02 -58.84
CA THR A 518 -47.68 -56.66 -58.05
C THR A 518 -49.00 -55.94 -58.34
N SER A 519 -50.05 -56.69 -58.69
CA SER A 519 -51.36 -56.09 -58.96
C SER A 519 -52.07 -55.67 -57.67
N VAL A 520 -52.73 -54.53 -57.69
CA VAL A 520 -53.55 -54.04 -56.57
C VAL A 520 -54.93 -54.69 -56.59
N ASN A 521 -55.37 -55.27 -55.47
CA ASN A 521 -56.73 -55.80 -55.30
C ASN A 521 -57.67 -54.72 -54.80
N ASP A 522 -58.62 -54.29 -55.63
CA ASP A 522 -59.63 -53.29 -55.26
C ASP A 522 -60.88 -53.90 -54.61
N GLY A 523 -60.93 -55.22 -54.43
CA GLY A 523 -62.01 -55.94 -53.76
C GLY A 523 -63.29 -56.07 -54.59
N THR A 524 -64.37 -56.50 -53.94
CA THR A 524 -65.67 -56.73 -54.59
C THR A 524 -66.50 -55.44 -54.67
N LYS A 525 -67.07 -55.15 -55.85
CA LYS A 525 -67.99 -54.03 -56.08
C LYS A 525 -69.39 -54.59 -56.34
N ALA A 526 -70.31 -54.36 -55.40
CA ALA A 526 -71.70 -54.86 -55.47
C ALA A 526 -72.74 -53.77 -55.74
N SER A 527 -72.40 -52.50 -55.46
CA SER A 527 -73.21 -51.30 -55.75
C SER A 527 -72.34 -50.04 -55.66
N GLY A 528 -72.92 -48.87 -55.98
CA GLY A 528 -72.26 -47.58 -55.79
C GLY A 528 -71.31 -47.18 -56.93
N THR A 529 -70.42 -46.21 -56.67
CA THR A 529 -69.44 -45.70 -57.64
C THR A 529 -68.03 -46.11 -57.28
N TYR A 530 -67.26 -46.59 -58.25
CA TYR A 530 -65.85 -46.95 -58.12
C TYR A 530 -64.98 -46.13 -59.07
N ALA A 531 -64.03 -45.36 -58.52
CA ALA A 531 -63.02 -44.65 -59.28
C ALA A 531 -61.65 -45.31 -59.02
N PRO A 532 -61.01 -45.94 -60.03
CA PRO A 532 -59.68 -46.51 -59.87
C PRO A 532 -58.64 -45.41 -59.60
N SER A 533 -57.61 -45.71 -58.79
CA SER A 533 -56.51 -44.79 -58.49
C SER A 533 -55.17 -45.38 -58.95
N PRO A 534 -54.27 -44.58 -59.57
CA PRO A 534 -52.91 -45.03 -59.87
C PRO A 534 -52.04 -45.13 -58.60
N ILE A 535 -52.50 -44.60 -57.46
CA ILE A 535 -51.79 -44.71 -56.18
C ILE A 535 -51.71 -46.19 -55.77
N GLY A 536 -50.50 -46.68 -55.55
CA GLY A 536 -50.23 -48.08 -55.19
C GLY A 536 -49.96 -49.00 -56.39
N GLY A 537 -50.14 -48.52 -57.63
CA GLY A 537 -49.78 -49.24 -58.85
C GLY A 537 -50.86 -49.20 -59.92
N ASN A 538 -50.41 -49.27 -61.19
CA ASN A 538 -51.27 -49.15 -62.37
C ASN A 538 -51.86 -50.48 -62.86
N LEU A 539 -51.40 -51.63 -62.35
CA LEU A 539 -52.03 -52.94 -62.59
C LEU A 539 -52.95 -53.26 -61.42
N ARG A 540 -54.25 -53.42 -61.68
CA ARG A 540 -55.26 -53.59 -60.62
C ARG A 540 -56.27 -54.67 -61.00
N TYR A 541 -56.97 -55.22 -60.03
CA TYR A 541 -58.10 -56.13 -60.27
C TYR A 541 -59.21 -55.95 -59.24
N LEU A 542 -60.45 -56.24 -59.66
CA LEU A 542 -61.65 -56.17 -58.83
C LEU A 542 -62.60 -57.32 -59.15
N THR A 543 -63.52 -57.59 -58.23
CA THR A 543 -64.62 -58.55 -58.44
C THR A 543 -65.93 -57.79 -58.66
N ASN A 544 -66.59 -57.99 -59.80
CA ASN A 544 -67.94 -57.49 -60.05
C ASN A 544 -68.97 -58.39 -59.35
N GLY A 545 -69.57 -57.89 -58.27
CA GLY A 545 -70.51 -58.60 -57.42
C GLY A 545 -71.94 -58.06 -57.44
N GLY A 546 -72.25 -57.12 -58.33
CA GLY A 546 -73.57 -56.49 -58.46
C GLY A 546 -73.51 -55.27 -59.38
N ALA A 547 -74.64 -54.62 -59.67
CA ALA A 547 -74.65 -53.48 -60.60
C ALA A 547 -73.99 -52.24 -59.94
N PHE A 548 -72.98 -51.66 -60.59
CA PHE A 548 -72.27 -50.48 -60.08
C PHE A 548 -71.84 -49.53 -61.20
N THR A 549 -71.40 -48.33 -60.83
CA THR A 549 -70.88 -47.32 -61.76
C THR A 549 -69.36 -47.21 -61.64
N LEU A 550 -68.64 -47.38 -62.74
CA LEU A 550 -67.21 -47.13 -62.82
C LEU A 550 -66.97 -45.69 -63.27
N ALA A 551 -66.39 -44.88 -62.39
CA ALA A 551 -66.04 -43.50 -62.65
C ALA A 551 -64.61 -43.36 -63.16
N ALA A 552 -64.37 -42.38 -64.04
CA ALA A 552 -63.03 -42.03 -64.47
C ALA A 552 -62.11 -41.65 -63.29
N PRO A 553 -60.82 -42.07 -63.28
CA PRO A 553 -59.84 -41.68 -62.27
C PRO A 553 -59.66 -40.15 -62.14
N THR A 554 -59.70 -39.65 -60.90
CA THR A 554 -59.60 -38.21 -60.61
C THR A 554 -58.19 -37.74 -60.25
N GLN A 555 -57.25 -38.66 -60.01
CA GLN A 555 -55.88 -38.33 -59.60
C GLN A 555 -55.18 -37.39 -60.61
N ALA A 556 -54.43 -36.40 -60.13
CA ALA A 556 -53.67 -35.48 -60.98
C ALA A 556 -52.50 -36.20 -61.70
N GLY A 557 -52.17 -35.73 -62.91
CA GLY A 557 -51.11 -36.29 -63.74
C GLY A 557 -51.60 -37.23 -64.85
N ASP A 558 -50.68 -37.57 -65.75
CA ASP A 558 -50.91 -38.46 -66.90
C ASP A 558 -50.46 -39.88 -66.57
N PHE A 559 -51.26 -40.88 -66.93
CA PHE A 559 -50.95 -42.29 -66.66
C PHE A 559 -51.77 -43.24 -67.54
N SER A 560 -51.25 -44.45 -67.69
CA SER A 560 -51.98 -45.60 -68.23
C SER A 560 -52.12 -46.66 -67.15
N MET A 561 -53.32 -47.24 -67.02
CA MET A 561 -53.63 -48.28 -66.05
C MET A 561 -54.50 -49.39 -66.64
N VAL A 562 -54.38 -50.58 -66.07
CA VAL A 562 -55.18 -51.75 -66.42
C VAL A 562 -55.93 -52.21 -65.19
N VAL A 563 -57.24 -52.33 -65.29
CA VAL A 563 -58.10 -52.88 -64.24
C VAL A 563 -58.75 -54.16 -64.76
N GLN A 564 -58.35 -55.30 -64.20
CA GLN A 564 -59.01 -56.57 -64.49
C GLN A 564 -60.31 -56.69 -63.68
N ILE A 565 -61.41 -56.97 -64.35
CA ILE A 565 -62.74 -57.12 -63.78
C ILE A 565 -63.13 -58.60 -63.86
N ILE A 566 -63.46 -59.20 -62.73
CA ILE A 566 -63.82 -60.61 -62.62
C ILE A 566 -65.27 -60.71 -62.16
N ASN A 567 -66.16 -61.30 -62.95
CA ASN A 567 -67.56 -61.46 -62.58
C ASN A 567 -67.75 -62.56 -61.54
N SER A 568 -68.45 -62.23 -60.45
CA SER A 568 -68.95 -63.22 -59.49
C SER A 568 -70.30 -63.81 -59.96
N PRO A 569 -70.86 -64.80 -59.22
CA PRO A 569 -72.22 -65.29 -59.46
C PRO A 569 -73.32 -64.23 -59.36
N THR A 570 -73.05 -63.09 -58.69
CA THR A 570 -73.98 -61.98 -58.51
C THR A 570 -73.62 -60.76 -59.36
N ALA A 571 -72.75 -60.91 -60.37
CA ALA A 571 -72.32 -59.83 -61.25
C ALA A 571 -73.52 -59.07 -61.85
N GLY A 572 -73.46 -57.73 -61.81
CA GLY A 572 -74.49 -56.87 -62.39
C GLY A 572 -73.92 -55.97 -63.48
N ALA A 573 -74.81 -55.22 -64.13
CA ALA A 573 -74.42 -54.30 -65.20
C ALA A 573 -73.47 -53.21 -64.68
N ILE A 574 -72.35 -53.01 -65.36
CA ILE A 574 -71.40 -51.93 -65.07
C ILE A 574 -71.74 -50.74 -65.96
N THR A 575 -72.01 -49.60 -65.34
CA THR A 575 -72.23 -48.33 -66.04
C THR A 575 -70.99 -47.45 -65.90
N PHE A 576 -70.74 -46.55 -66.86
CA PHE A 576 -69.56 -45.68 -66.84
C PHE A 576 -69.96 -44.21 -66.65
N THR A 577 -69.14 -43.46 -65.91
CA THR A 577 -69.31 -42.01 -65.74
C THR A 577 -67.96 -41.28 -65.75
N GLY A 578 -67.94 -40.03 -66.19
CA GLY A 578 -66.74 -39.18 -66.18
C GLY A 578 -65.66 -39.50 -67.24
N PHE A 579 -65.85 -40.53 -68.06
CA PHE A 579 -65.00 -40.78 -69.23
C PHE A 579 -65.41 -39.85 -70.38
N VAL A 580 -64.44 -39.37 -71.17
CA VAL A 580 -64.69 -38.50 -72.32
C VAL A 580 -65.58 -39.18 -73.36
N VAL A 581 -65.34 -40.48 -73.57
CA VAL A 581 -66.20 -41.38 -74.31
C VAL A 581 -66.42 -42.60 -73.44
N THR A 582 -67.66 -43.09 -73.36
CA THR A 582 -67.96 -44.37 -72.68
C THR A 582 -66.98 -45.43 -73.17
N PRO A 583 -66.27 -46.13 -72.28
CA PRO A 583 -65.28 -47.13 -72.67
C PRO A 583 -65.85 -48.11 -73.70
N GLY A 584 -65.21 -48.16 -74.88
CA GLY A 584 -65.61 -48.99 -76.01
C GLY A 584 -64.94 -50.37 -75.97
N GLY A 585 -65.27 -51.25 -76.92
CA GLY A 585 -64.69 -52.59 -77.04
C GLY A 585 -65.70 -53.71 -76.82
N ASN A 586 -65.29 -54.81 -76.18
CA ASN A 586 -66.18 -55.93 -75.90
C ASN A 586 -67.28 -55.55 -74.89
N ALA A 587 -68.47 -56.14 -75.05
CA ALA A 587 -69.56 -55.96 -74.09
C ALA A 587 -69.20 -56.60 -72.74
N LEU A 588 -69.36 -55.84 -71.65
CA LEU A 588 -69.27 -56.35 -70.29
C LEU A 588 -70.51 -57.18 -70.00
N THR A 589 -70.40 -58.50 -70.23
CA THR A 589 -71.45 -59.44 -69.83
C THR A 589 -71.48 -59.57 -68.32
N THR A 590 -72.56 -60.12 -67.78
CA THR A 590 -72.71 -60.41 -66.35
C THR A 590 -72.57 -61.91 -66.05
N THR A 591 -72.03 -62.69 -66.99
CA THR A 591 -71.85 -64.14 -66.83
C THR A 591 -70.81 -64.39 -65.75
N SER A 592 -71.16 -65.26 -64.79
CA SER A 592 -70.27 -65.64 -63.69
C SER A 592 -68.96 -66.23 -64.22
N GLY A 593 -67.83 -65.76 -63.70
CA GLY A 593 -66.50 -66.22 -64.09
C GLY A 593 -65.90 -65.49 -65.29
N SER A 594 -66.67 -64.70 -66.05
CA SER A 594 -66.13 -63.90 -67.15
C SER A 594 -65.12 -62.86 -66.65
N LYS A 595 -64.07 -62.64 -67.45
CA LYS A 595 -62.97 -61.73 -67.11
C LYS A 595 -62.79 -60.69 -68.21
N PHE A 596 -62.57 -59.45 -67.80
CA PHE A 596 -62.33 -58.33 -68.70
C PHE A 596 -61.14 -57.52 -68.25
N ASN A 597 -60.36 -56.98 -69.18
CA ASN A 597 -59.42 -55.91 -68.89
C ASN A 597 -60.02 -54.58 -69.35
N LEU A 598 -60.08 -53.62 -68.43
CA LEU A 598 -60.33 -52.22 -68.76
C LEU A 598 -58.99 -51.48 -68.78
N TYR A 599 -58.59 -51.08 -69.97
CA TYR A 599 -57.44 -50.20 -70.20
C TYR A 599 -57.90 -48.76 -70.06
N ILE A 600 -57.34 -48.01 -69.13
CA ILE A 600 -57.66 -46.60 -68.90
C ILE A 600 -56.41 -45.78 -69.19
N THR A 601 -56.57 -44.73 -69.98
CA THR A 601 -55.53 -43.74 -70.21
C THR A 601 -56.05 -42.36 -69.80
N LYS A 602 -55.28 -41.68 -68.94
CA LYS A 602 -55.43 -40.27 -68.64
C LYS A 602 -54.27 -39.53 -69.26
N LEU A 603 -54.58 -38.62 -70.18
CA LEU A 603 -53.58 -37.81 -70.86
C LEU A 603 -54.11 -36.38 -71.02
N ASN A 604 -53.32 -35.41 -70.55
CA ASN A 604 -53.66 -33.99 -70.58
C ASN A 604 -55.08 -33.70 -70.02
N GLY A 605 -55.40 -34.34 -68.89
CA GLY A 605 -56.69 -34.18 -68.21
C GLY A 605 -57.88 -34.94 -68.81
N ALA A 606 -57.78 -35.45 -70.04
CA ALA A 606 -58.80 -36.29 -70.66
C ALA A 606 -58.65 -37.76 -70.24
N VAL A 607 -59.76 -38.44 -69.93
CA VAL A 607 -59.77 -39.86 -69.56
C VAL A 607 -60.56 -40.68 -70.58
N SER A 608 -59.92 -41.69 -71.16
CA SER A 608 -60.51 -42.64 -72.10
C SER A 608 -60.33 -44.09 -71.62
N GLY A 609 -61.24 -44.98 -72.00
CA GLY A 609 -61.16 -46.40 -71.66
C GLY A 609 -61.42 -47.33 -72.85
N SER A 610 -60.85 -48.53 -72.81
CA SER A 610 -61.10 -49.64 -73.76
C SER A 610 -61.24 -50.96 -73.02
N ILE A 611 -62.21 -51.78 -73.40
CA ILE A 611 -62.54 -53.06 -72.77
C ILE A 611 -62.15 -54.21 -73.68
N GLU A 612 -61.41 -55.16 -73.12
CA GLU A 612 -61.05 -56.42 -73.76
C GLU A 612 -61.60 -57.59 -72.94
N ALA A 613 -62.37 -58.49 -73.58
CA ALA A 613 -62.82 -59.73 -72.95
C ALA A 613 -61.69 -60.78 -72.98
N LEU A 614 -61.38 -61.35 -71.82
CA LEU A 614 -60.31 -62.34 -71.66
C LEU A 614 -60.82 -63.78 -71.58
N GLN A 615 -62.04 -63.99 -71.08
CA GLN A 615 -62.72 -65.29 -70.95
C GLN A 615 -64.19 -65.12 -70.63
#